data_AF-A0A7R7XB41-F1
#
_entry.id   AF-A0A7R7XB41-F1
#
_cell.length_a   1.000
_cell.length_b   1.000
_cell.length_c   1.000
_cell.angle_alpha   90.00
_cell.angle_beta   90.00
_cell.angle_gamma   90.00
#
_symmetry.space_group_name_H-M   'P 1'
#
loop_
_entity.id
_entity.type
_entity.pdbx_description
1 polymer ?
#
loop_
_entity_poly.entity_id
_entity_poly.type
_entity_poly.pdbx_seq_one_letter_code
_entity_poly.pdbx_strand_id
1 'polypeptide(L)'
;MENLFPAFVAVLAGLIFLYRARTSSTTPKTIPSPSPPPSPAADIVSKESDFPPDWLASNQLFELERRAIFSKTWIPLTHKTHFPSSGSYHTYTLASIPILLIKGKDHRIRAFHNVCRHRAYAVATRESGTSTVLGCRYHGWSYNANGRLIRAPHFDGVQGFERGENGLFEVGVRVGGEGVVWVNMGDCEDEKEKEGDLSLRTRWIGGGKLEGGFNWKGALRTGYLVDSLGLETLVSGSFIQSLLGYFLPKAESTHLFPNMFIFTLPSSGCWLSLSFIPASERVTSVRYDLYGAVNTKDEPAQAALGAIEEKVKSTISKLEMEYQSCFNTTGHPTSILQRLDLEHSDTQKQILSLLKAHSKLEKSHGAEIYPARREPRKNVKYQQAEQCL
;
A
#
# COMPACT_ATOMS: atom_id res chain seq x y z
N MET A 1 -51.20 -2.00 28.52
CA MET A 1 -50.42 -3.24 28.29
C MET A 1 -51.37 -4.40 28.05
N GLU A 2 -52.28 -4.29 27.07
CA GLU A 2 -53.22 -5.36 26.73
C GLU A 2 -53.54 -5.21 25.24
N ASN A 3 -52.74 -5.83 24.36
CA ASN A 3 -53.05 -6.10 22.94
C ASN A 3 -51.92 -6.79 22.15
N LEU A 4 -50.81 -7.18 22.78
CA LEU A 4 -49.71 -7.90 22.08
C LEU A 4 -49.80 -9.43 22.14
N PHE A 5 -50.78 -9.99 22.87
CA PHE A 5 -50.92 -11.43 23.06
C PHE A 5 -51.55 -12.17 21.87
N PRO A 6 -52.56 -11.63 21.15
CA PRO A 6 -53.19 -12.34 20.03
C PRO A 6 -52.26 -12.51 18.81
N ALA A 7 -51.41 -11.51 18.55
CA ALA A 7 -50.46 -11.54 17.43
C ALA A 7 -49.35 -12.57 17.62
N PHE A 8 -48.92 -12.80 18.86
CA PHE A 8 -47.86 -13.76 19.18
C PHE A 8 -48.34 -15.22 19.01
N VAL A 9 -49.59 -15.51 19.33
CA VAL A 9 -50.20 -16.85 19.15
C VAL A 9 -50.40 -17.18 17.67
N ALA A 10 -50.77 -16.20 16.83
CA ALA A 10 -50.94 -16.41 15.40
C ALA A 10 -49.61 -16.74 14.67
N VAL A 11 -48.51 -16.08 15.06
CA VAL A 11 -47.18 -16.35 14.51
C VAL A 11 -46.65 -17.73 14.93
N LEU A 12 -46.87 -18.12 16.18
CA LEU A 12 -46.44 -19.44 16.68
C LEU A 12 -47.21 -20.59 16.01
N ALA A 13 -48.51 -20.42 15.75
CA ALA A 13 -49.32 -21.41 15.04
C ALA A 13 -48.89 -21.57 13.56
N GLY A 14 -48.50 -20.47 12.90
CA GLY A 14 -47.98 -20.50 11.53
C GLY A 14 -46.64 -21.23 11.41
N LEU A 15 -45.74 -21.05 12.39
CA LEU A 15 -44.44 -21.74 12.42
C LEU A 15 -44.57 -23.24 12.68
N ILE A 16 -45.53 -23.68 13.51
CA ILE A 16 -45.81 -25.10 13.75
C ILE A 16 -46.43 -25.78 12.51
N PHE A 17 -47.30 -25.08 11.77
CA PHE A 17 -47.91 -25.60 10.55
C PHE A 17 -46.87 -25.79 9.43
N LEU A 18 -45.93 -24.84 9.27
CA LEU A 18 -44.82 -24.94 8.31
C LEU A 18 -43.80 -26.02 8.69
N TYR A 19 -43.57 -26.25 9.99
CA TYR A 19 -42.69 -27.31 10.46
C TYR A 19 -43.29 -28.71 10.22
N ARG A 20 -44.60 -28.87 10.40
CA ARG A 20 -45.32 -30.13 10.11
C ARG A 20 -45.51 -30.42 8.62
N ALA A 21 -45.56 -29.38 7.77
CA ALA A 21 -45.63 -29.55 6.31
C ALA A 21 -44.29 -29.96 5.67
N ARG A 22 -43.15 -29.73 6.36
CA ARG A 22 -41.80 -30.01 5.82
C ARG A 22 -41.27 -31.41 6.13
N THR A 23 -41.94 -32.20 6.98
CA THR A 23 -41.52 -33.58 7.31
C THR A 23 -42.22 -34.66 6.47
N SER A 24 -43.05 -34.28 5.49
CA SER A 24 -43.62 -35.20 4.50
C SER A 24 -42.74 -35.28 3.25
N SER A 25 -41.61 -35.97 3.34
CA SER A 25 -40.86 -36.41 2.16
C SER A 25 -41.07 -37.91 1.98
N THR A 26 -41.90 -38.28 1.01
CA THR A 26 -42.06 -39.63 0.49
C THR A 26 -40.73 -40.14 -0.06
N THR A 27 -40.26 -41.28 0.45
CA THR A 27 -39.08 -41.98 -0.07
C THR A 27 -39.45 -42.75 -1.35
N PRO A 28 -38.76 -42.53 -2.49
CA PRO A 28 -38.86 -43.45 -3.62
C PRO A 28 -38.05 -44.72 -3.32
N LYS A 29 -38.61 -45.89 -3.63
CA LYS A 29 -37.92 -47.18 -3.57
C LYS A 29 -36.77 -47.21 -4.59
N THR A 30 -35.54 -47.34 -4.12
CA THR A 30 -34.34 -47.56 -4.95
C THR A 30 -34.25 -49.02 -5.39
N ILE A 31 -34.20 -49.25 -6.70
CA ILE A 31 -33.81 -50.52 -7.34
C ILE A 31 -32.27 -50.50 -7.49
N PRO A 32 -31.52 -51.57 -7.15
CA PRO A 32 -30.07 -51.55 -7.26
C PRO A 32 -29.63 -51.63 -8.74
N SER A 33 -28.92 -50.58 -9.19
CA SER A 33 -28.23 -50.52 -10.49
C SER A 33 -26.80 -51.03 -10.34
N PRO A 34 -26.24 -51.79 -11.31
CA PRO A 34 -24.87 -52.30 -11.23
C PRO A 34 -23.85 -51.16 -11.29
N SER A 35 -22.76 -51.31 -10.54
CA SER A 35 -21.67 -50.34 -10.42
C SER A 35 -20.98 -50.08 -11.78
N PRO A 36 -20.71 -48.80 -12.14
CA PRO A 36 -19.93 -48.50 -13.33
C PRO A 36 -18.47 -48.94 -13.16
N PRO A 37 -17.77 -49.32 -14.25
CA PRO A 37 -16.36 -49.68 -14.19
C PRO A 37 -15.50 -48.47 -13.80
N PRO A 38 -14.33 -48.69 -13.17
CA PRO A 38 -13.43 -47.59 -12.81
C PRO A 38 -12.99 -46.85 -14.08
N SER A 39 -13.27 -45.55 -14.14
CA SER A 39 -12.76 -44.65 -15.17
C SER A 39 -11.22 -44.65 -15.11
N PRO A 40 -10.51 -44.66 -16.24
CA PRO A 40 -9.06 -44.57 -16.23
C PRO A 40 -8.65 -43.26 -15.58
N ALA A 41 -7.65 -43.31 -14.69
CA ALA A 41 -7.01 -42.13 -14.14
C ALA A 41 -6.57 -41.23 -15.30
N ALA A 42 -7.28 -40.12 -15.48
CA ALA A 42 -6.79 -39.07 -16.34
C ALA A 42 -5.51 -38.57 -15.68
N ASP A 43 -4.37 -38.76 -16.35
CA ASP A 43 -3.13 -38.10 -16.01
C ASP A 43 -3.40 -36.58 -16.04
N ILE A 44 -3.68 -36.01 -14.87
CA ILE A 44 -3.79 -34.57 -14.69
C ILE A 44 -2.36 -34.05 -14.82
N VAL A 45 -1.96 -33.71 -16.05
CA VAL A 45 -0.77 -32.92 -16.31
C VAL A 45 -1.03 -31.55 -15.68
N SER A 46 -0.60 -31.36 -14.43
CA SER A 46 -0.65 -30.06 -13.78
C SER A 46 0.31 -29.13 -14.49
N LYS A 47 -0.21 -28.11 -15.17
CA LYS A 47 0.61 -27.05 -15.79
C LYS A 47 1.56 -26.47 -14.73
N GLU A 48 2.86 -26.46 -15.02
CA GLU A 48 3.86 -25.84 -14.15
C GLU A 48 3.55 -24.34 -13.96
N SER A 49 3.76 -23.85 -12.73
CA SER A 49 3.50 -22.46 -12.38
C SER A 49 4.41 -21.51 -13.16
N ASP A 50 3.86 -20.41 -13.68
CA ASP A 50 4.61 -19.40 -14.44
C ASP A 50 5.55 -18.53 -13.56
N PHE A 51 5.48 -18.72 -12.23
CA PHE A 51 6.20 -17.94 -11.22
C PHE A 51 7.47 -18.66 -10.73
N PRO A 52 8.55 -17.92 -10.42
CA PRO A 52 9.73 -18.47 -9.76
C PRO A 52 9.40 -19.23 -8.45
N PRO A 53 10.05 -20.39 -8.16
CA PRO A 53 9.79 -21.16 -6.94
C PRO A 53 9.99 -20.37 -5.63
N ASP A 54 10.91 -19.40 -5.66
CA ASP A 54 11.30 -18.54 -4.54
C ASP A 54 10.61 -17.16 -4.57
N TRP A 55 9.46 -17.04 -5.25
CA TRP A 55 8.71 -15.79 -5.49
C TRP A 55 8.58 -14.85 -4.28
N LEU A 56 8.41 -15.40 -3.07
CA LEU A 56 8.26 -14.60 -1.84
C LEU A 56 9.54 -14.53 -0.99
N ALA A 57 10.57 -15.30 -1.29
CA ALA A 57 11.72 -15.51 -0.41
C ALA A 57 13.04 -14.93 -0.95
N SER A 58 13.07 -14.66 -2.26
CA SER A 58 14.29 -14.34 -2.98
C SER A 58 14.72 -12.88 -2.81
N ASN A 59 15.91 -12.67 -2.25
CA ASN A 59 16.50 -11.33 -2.16
C ASN A 59 16.87 -10.79 -3.56
N GLN A 60 17.33 -11.64 -4.47
CA GLN A 60 17.62 -11.24 -5.86
C GLN A 60 16.35 -10.77 -6.58
N LEU A 61 15.22 -11.46 -6.36
CA LEU A 61 13.94 -11.03 -6.92
C LEU A 61 13.47 -9.71 -6.30
N PHE A 62 13.69 -9.51 -5.00
CA PHE A 62 13.38 -8.24 -4.36
C PHE A 62 14.21 -7.09 -4.94
N GLU A 63 15.50 -7.29 -5.20
CA GLU A 63 16.33 -6.27 -5.89
C GLU A 63 15.82 -5.99 -7.31
N LEU A 64 15.35 -7.02 -8.03
CA LEU A 64 14.70 -6.83 -9.33
C LEU A 64 13.37 -6.06 -9.18
N GLU A 65 12.55 -6.35 -8.17
CA GLU A 65 11.30 -5.62 -7.86
C GLU A 65 11.58 -4.14 -7.58
N ARG A 66 12.64 -3.84 -6.83
CA ARG A 66 13.09 -2.46 -6.56
C ARG A 66 13.37 -1.71 -7.86
N ARG A 67 14.09 -2.32 -8.80
CA ARG A 67 14.46 -1.69 -10.09
C ARG A 67 13.31 -1.67 -11.10
N ALA A 68 12.50 -2.72 -11.14
CA ALA A 68 11.47 -2.93 -12.14
C ALA A 68 10.13 -2.24 -11.82
N ILE A 69 9.81 -2.08 -10.54
CA ILE A 69 8.53 -1.55 -10.08
C ILE A 69 8.79 -0.24 -9.34
N PHE A 70 9.36 -0.33 -8.14
CA PHE A 70 9.44 0.81 -7.22
C PHE A 70 10.30 1.98 -7.74
N SER A 71 11.21 1.73 -8.69
CA SER A 71 12.07 2.78 -9.27
C SER A 71 11.54 3.44 -10.54
N LYS A 72 10.51 2.90 -11.21
CA LYS A 72 10.08 3.42 -12.54
C LYS A 72 8.58 3.46 -12.81
N THR A 73 7.76 2.88 -11.94
CA THR A 73 6.30 3.00 -12.03
C THR A 73 5.80 4.12 -11.13
N TRP A 74 4.58 4.61 -11.38
CA TRP A 74 3.91 5.51 -10.45
C TRP A 74 3.48 4.72 -9.21
N ILE A 75 3.93 5.17 -8.04
CA ILE A 75 3.68 4.54 -6.74
C ILE A 75 2.81 5.47 -5.90
N PRO A 76 1.63 5.04 -5.44
CA PRO A 76 0.82 5.81 -4.51
C PRO A 76 1.52 5.80 -3.14
N LEU A 77 1.78 6.98 -2.59
CA LEU A 77 2.59 7.12 -1.38
C LEU A 77 1.84 7.72 -0.19
N THR A 78 0.97 8.69 -0.42
CA THR A 78 0.20 9.38 0.62
C THR A 78 -0.97 10.16 0.03
N HIS A 79 -1.61 11.04 0.81
CA HIS A 79 -2.71 11.91 0.40
C HIS A 79 -2.37 13.38 0.61
N LYS A 80 -2.91 14.28 -0.22
CA LYS A 80 -2.56 15.72 -0.20
C LYS A 80 -2.93 16.43 1.10
N THR A 81 -3.86 15.88 1.89
CA THR A 81 -4.25 16.41 3.20
C THR A 81 -3.13 16.34 4.24
N HIS A 82 -2.08 15.54 4.02
CA HIS A 82 -0.86 15.55 4.84
C HIS A 82 -0.06 16.85 4.67
N PHE A 83 -0.41 17.69 3.70
CA PHE A 83 0.29 18.94 3.39
C PHE A 83 -0.64 20.15 3.57
N PRO A 84 -1.06 20.47 4.81
CA PRO A 84 -2.05 21.52 5.07
C PRO A 84 -1.54 22.91 4.68
N SER A 85 -0.24 23.19 4.76
CA SER A 85 0.33 24.51 4.48
C SER A 85 1.62 24.45 3.68
N SER A 86 2.04 25.60 3.15
CA SER A 86 3.35 25.73 2.49
C SER A 86 4.45 25.39 3.50
N GLY A 87 5.42 24.58 3.05
CA GLY A 87 6.51 24.07 3.86
C GLY A 87 6.18 22.80 4.61
N SER A 88 4.92 22.35 4.66
CA SER A 88 4.61 21.01 5.16
C SER A 88 5.40 19.99 4.35
N TYR A 89 6.08 19.08 5.03
CA TYR A 89 6.88 18.04 4.43
C TYR A 89 6.68 16.70 5.15
N HIS A 90 6.90 15.62 4.42
CA HIS A 90 6.90 14.26 4.93
C HIS A 90 8.05 13.47 4.31
N THR A 91 8.65 12.55 5.07
CA THR A 91 9.69 11.65 4.56
C THR A 91 9.22 10.21 4.58
N TYR A 92 9.57 9.47 3.54
CA TYR A 92 9.24 8.05 3.39
C TYR A 92 10.48 7.26 2.97
N THR A 93 10.48 5.96 3.24
CA THR A 93 11.46 5.03 2.67
C THR A 93 10.70 4.01 1.84
N LEU A 94 10.78 4.13 0.52
CA LEU A 94 10.06 3.27 -0.42
C LEU A 94 11.04 2.26 -1.02
N ALA A 95 10.92 0.98 -0.64
CA ALA A 95 11.81 -0.08 -1.12
C ALA A 95 13.31 0.29 -0.97
N SER A 96 13.64 0.77 0.24
CA SER A 96 14.97 1.28 0.64
C SER A 96 15.41 2.58 -0.05
N ILE A 97 14.52 3.27 -0.76
CA ILE A 97 14.80 4.56 -1.40
C ILE A 97 14.20 5.69 -0.53
N PRO A 98 15.03 6.59 0.04
CA PRO A 98 14.54 7.67 0.89
C PRO A 98 13.95 8.81 0.05
N ILE A 99 12.69 9.14 0.31
CA ILE A 99 11.89 10.15 -0.41
C ILE A 99 11.50 11.27 0.55
N LEU A 100 11.59 12.51 0.08
CA LEU A 100 11.12 13.72 0.73
C LEU A 100 10.01 14.32 -0.11
N LEU A 101 8.80 14.44 0.44
CA LEU A 101 7.72 15.24 -0.12
C LEU A 101 7.63 16.58 0.59
N ILE A 102 7.43 17.67 -0.14
CA ILE A 102 7.25 19.02 0.43
C ILE A 102 6.28 19.86 -0.41
N LYS A 103 5.40 20.61 0.25
CA LYS A 103 4.51 21.57 -0.41
C LYS A 103 5.17 22.95 -0.50
N GLY A 104 5.31 23.46 -1.72
CA GLY A 104 5.87 24.79 -1.98
C GLY A 104 4.90 25.93 -1.66
N LYS A 105 5.42 27.17 -1.73
CA LYS A 105 4.63 28.41 -1.60
C LYS A 105 3.65 28.60 -2.76
N ASP A 106 3.92 27.94 -3.89
CA ASP A 106 3.04 27.88 -5.06
C ASP A 106 1.97 26.79 -4.94
N HIS A 107 1.76 26.26 -3.72
CA HIS A 107 0.81 25.21 -3.38
C HIS A 107 1.03 23.85 -4.04
N ARG A 108 2.12 23.68 -4.81
CA ARG A 108 2.48 22.41 -5.46
C ARG A 108 3.25 21.50 -4.51
N ILE A 109 2.88 20.23 -4.48
CA ILE A 109 3.65 19.18 -3.81
C ILE A 109 4.77 18.74 -4.77
N ARG A 110 6.00 18.63 -4.23
CA ARG A 110 7.18 18.16 -4.95
C ARG A 110 7.81 16.99 -4.19
N ALA A 111 8.51 16.12 -4.91
CA ALA A 111 9.26 15.02 -4.34
C ALA A 111 10.74 15.13 -4.71
N PHE A 112 11.59 14.70 -3.77
CA PHE A 112 13.02 14.60 -3.97
C PHE A 112 13.53 13.30 -3.33
N HIS A 113 14.67 12.80 -3.79
CA HIS A 113 15.46 11.89 -2.95
C HIS A 113 15.86 12.65 -1.66
N ASN A 114 15.58 12.08 -0.49
CA ASN A 114 15.93 12.67 0.80
C ASN A 114 17.42 12.43 1.11
N VAL A 115 18.29 12.90 0.20
CA VAL A 115 19.74 12.65 0.20
C VAL A 115 20.43 13.95 -0.14
N CYS A 116 21.27 14.44 0.77
CA CYS A 116 22.04 15.66 0.55
C CYS A 116 23.05 15.44 -0.56
N ARG A 117 23.11 16.37 -1.52
CA ARG A 117 24.01 16.34 -2.67
C ARG A 117 25.51 16.45 -2.33
N HIS A 118 25.84 16.80 -1.09
CA HIS A 118 27.23 16.85 -0.61
C HIS A 118 27.75 15.45 -0.25
N ARG A 119 27.31 14.88 0.89
CA ARG A 119 27.80 13.56 1.36
C ARG A 119 26.67 12.60 1.75
N ALA A 120 25.59 12.60 0.97
CA ALA A 120 24.47 11.67 1.03
C ALA A 120 23.72 11.55 2.38
N TYR A 121 23.93 12.48 3.32
CA TYR A 121 23.18 12.52 4.58
C TYR A 121 21.72 12.95 4.34
N ALA A 122 20.78 12.43 5.14
CA ALA A 122 19.37 12.79 5.03
C ALA A 122 19.13 14.29 5.24
N VAL A 123 18.39 14.92 4.32
CA VAL A 123 18.12 16.37 4.36
C VAL A 123 17.07 16.69 5.41
N ALA A 124 15.98 15.93 5.43
CA ALA A 124 14.98 15.96 6.49
C ALA A 124 15.09 14.67 7.32
N THR A 125 15.27 14.80 8.63
CA THR A 125 15.48 13.65 9.53
C THR A 125 14.25 13.30 10.37
N ARG A 126 13.20 14.12 10.32
CA ARG A 126 11.92 13.84 10.95
C ARG A 126 10.95 13.29 9.90
N GLU A 127 10.06 12.40 10.32
CA GLU A 127 9.04 11.82 9.43
C GLU A 127 8.09 12.87 8.83
N SER A 128 7.86 13.96 9.56
CA SER A 128 7.07 15.10 9.10
C SER A 128 7.50 16.40 9.78
N GLY A 129 7.04 17.52 9.23
CA GLY A 129 7.20 18.84 9.82
C GLY A 129 6.79 19.96 8.87
N THR A 130 7.08 21.19 9.27
CA THR A 130 6.87 22.38 8.44
C THR A 130 8.15 23.18 8.37
N SER A 131 8.70 23.35 7.17
CA SER A 131 9.83 24.24 6.92
C SER A 131 9.86 24.73 5.48
N THR A 132 10.26 25.98 5.26
CA THR A 132 10.50 26.52 3.91
C THR A 132 11.94 26.31 3.44
N VAL A 133 12.84 25.93 4.37
CA VAL A 133 14.26 25.64 4.14
C VAL A 133 14.65 24.38 4.91
N LEU A 134 15.17 23.38 4.22
CA LEU A 134 15.63 22.14 4.82
C LEU A 134 17.16 22.13 4.87
N GLY A 135 17.72 22.12 6.08
CA GLY A 135 19.16 22.11 6.31
C GLY A 135 19.68 20.71 6.62
N CYS A 136 20.65 20.25 5.85
CA CYS A 136 21.40 19.03 6.12
C CYS A 136 22.22 19.20 7.41
N ARG A 137 21.98 18.34 8.39
CA ARG A 137 22.64 18.38 9.71
C ARG A 137 24.11 17.94 9.69
N TYR A 138 24.63 17.50 8.54
CA TYR A 138 26.01 17.06 8.43
C TYR A 138 26.97 18.25 8.23
N HIS A 139 26.81 19.02 7.14
CA HIS A 139 27.70 20.13 6.79
C HIS A 139 26.97 21.45 6.50
N GLY A 140 25.69 21.55 6.89
CA GLY A 140 24.92 22.79 6.80
C GLY A 140 24.51 23.21 5.38
N TRP A 141 24.65 22.34 4.37
CA TRP A 141 24.01 22.56 3.07
C TRP A 141 22.50 22.65 3.25
N SER A 142 21.86 23.66 2.68
CA SER A 142 20.41 23.84 2.81
C SER A 142 19.72 24.08 1.49
N TYR A 143 18.50 23.56 1.40
CA TYR A 143 17.68 23.54 0.20
C TYR A 143 16.34 24.21 0.48
N ASN A 144 15.79 24.92 -0.50
CA ASN A 144 14.43 25.46 -0.39
C ASN A 144 13.37 24.40 -0.77
N ALA A 145 12.09 24.74 -0.63
CA ALA A 145 10.97 23.87 -0.98
C ALA A 145 10.88 23.49 -2.48
N ASN A 146 11.66 24.15 -3.35
CA ASN A 146 11.81 23.79 -4.77
C ASN A 146 13.05 22.91 -5.02
N GLY A 147 13.69 22.39 -3.97
CA GLY A 147 14.88 21.53 -4.06
C GLY A 147 16.16 22.26 -4.42
N ARG A 148 16.13 23.58 -4.64
CA ARG A 148 17.34 24.35 -5.01
C ARG A 148 18.25 24.52 -3.81
N LEU A 149 19.55 24.34 -4.02
CA LEU A 149 20.57 24.63 -3.02
C LEU A 149 20.66 26.13 -2.79
N ILE A 150 20.39 26.57 -1.56
CA ILE A 150 20.40 27.98 -1.18
C ILE A 150 21.67 28.36 -0.41
N ARG A 151 22.22 27.45 0.39
CA ARG A 151 23.45 27.67 1.16
C ARG A 151 24.34 26.43 1.09
N ALA A 152 25.61 26.65 0.84
CA ALA A 152 26.65 25.62 0.91
C ALA A 152 27.85 26.22 1.65
N PRO A 153 27.91 26.10 2.99
CA PRO A 153 29.01 26.63 3.78
C PRO A 153 30.35 26.16 3.20
N HIS A 154 31.34 27.06 3.14
CA HIS A 154 32.67 26.84 2.56
C HIS A 154 32.74 26.68 1.03
N PHE A 155 31.62 26.69 0.32
CA PHE A 155 31.58 26.65 -1.15
C PHE A 155 31.28 28.02 -1.79
N ASP A 156 30.90 29.03 -0.99
CA ASP A 156 30.66 30.38 -1.49
C ASP A 156 31.95 30.98 -2.08
N GLY A 157 31.93 31.34 -3.37
CA GLY A 157 33.09 31.90 -4.08
C GLY A 157 34.10 30.88 -4.60
N VAL A 158 33.88 29.57 -4.36
CA VAL A 158 34.74 28.52 -4.91
C VAL A 158 34.61 28.47 -6.43
N GLN A 159 35.74 28.57 -7.13
CA GLN A 159 35.76 28.63 -8.59
C GLN A 159 35.17 27.35 -9.19
N GLY A 160 34.14 27.50 -10.03
CA GLY A 160 33.47 26.37 -10.69
C GLY A 160 32.43 25.64 -9.86
N PHE A 161 32.14 26.11 -8.64
CA PHE A 161 30.99 25.65 -7.88
C PHE A 161 29.74 26.47 -8.24
N GLU A 162 28.75 25.82 -8.84
CA GLU A 162 27.47 26.44 -9.15
C GLU A 162 26.35 25.85 -8.29
N ARG A 163 25.74 26.68 -7.43
CA ARG A 163 24.61 26.25 -6.59
C ARG A 163 23.43 25.72 -7.42
N GLY A 164 23.20 26.31 -8.59
CA GLY A 164 22.13 25.91 -9.51
C GLY A 164 22.23 24.45 -9.98
N GLU A 165 23.44 23.90 -10.01
CA GLU A 165 23.70 22.51 -10.46
C GLU A 165 23.62 21.48 -9.32
N ASN A 166 23.52 21.95 -8.08
CA ASN A 166 23.62 21.14 -6.87
C ASN A 166 22.31 21.07 -6.07
N GLY A 167 21.16 21.27 -6.74
CA GLY A 167 19.84 21.02 -6.17
C GLY A 167 19.57 19.53 -5.89
N LEU A 168 18.57 19.25 -5.06
CA LEU A 168 18.14 17.88 -4.76
C LEU A 168 17.75 17.13 -6.04
N PHE A 169 17.94 15.81 -6.02
CA PHE A 169 17.47 14.96 -7.11
C PHE A 169 15.94 14.89 -7.07
N GLU A 170 15.30 15.41 -8.11
CA GLU A 170 13.86 15.41 -8.27
C GLU A 170 13.31 13.98 -8.47
N VAL A 171 12.12 13.77 -7.93
CA VAL A 171 11.30 12.58 -8.11
C VAL A 171 9.97 13.10 -8.66
N GLY A 172 9.47 12.49 -9.74
CA GLY A 172 8.24 12.93 -10.39
C GLY A 172 7.05 12.83 -9.45
N VAL A 173 6.17 13.83 -9.47
CA VAL A 173 4.96 13.88 -8.64
C VAL A 173 3.72 14.03 -9.50
N ARG A 174 2.65 13.36 -9.08
CA ARG A 174 1.29 13.58 -9.57
C ARG A 174 0.32 13.52 -8.42
N VAL A 175 -0.64 14.44 -8.39
CA VAL A 175 -1.77 14.40 -7.47
C VAL A 175 -3.02 14.01 -8.26
N GLY A 176 -3.61 12.86 -7.91
CA GLY A 176 -4.85 12.36 -8.51
C GLY A 176 -6.07 13.21 -8.12
N GLY A 177 -7.17 13.04 -8.85
CA GLY A 177 -8.42 13.78 -8.58
C GLY A 177 -9.02 13.50 -7.20
N GLU A 178 -8.73 12.33 -6.66
CA GLU A 178 -9.08 11.89 -5.31
C GLU A 178 -8.13 12.44 -4.23
N GLY A 179 -7.04 13.10 -4.61
CA GLY A 179 -6.05 13.68 -3.71
C GLY A 179 -4.89 12.76 -3.32
N VAL A 180 -4.82 11.53 -3.85
CA VAL A 180 -3.67 10.64 -3.65
C VAL A 180 -2.44 11.23 -4.35
N VAL A 181 -1.32 11.25 -3.62
CA VAL A 181 -0.02 11.70 -4.09
C VAL A 181 0.77 10.49 -4.56
N TRP A 182 1.08 10.49 -5.85
CA TRP A 182 1.86 9.48 -6.54
C TRP A 182 3.28 9.98 -6.79
N VAL A 183 4.26 9.09 -6.66
CA VAL A 183 5.67 9.37 -6.97
C VAL A 183 6.21 8.43 -8.04
N ASN A 184 7.14 8.90 -8.84
CA ASN A 184 7.86 8.06 -9.79
C ASN A 184 9.33 8.52 -9.89
N MET A 185 10.26 7.58 -9.73
CA MET A 185 11.71 7.86 -9.68
C MET A 185 12.40 7.72 -11.04
N GLY A 186 11.69 7.23 -12.06
CA GLY A 186 12.19 7.14 -13.42
C GLY A 186 12.26 8.52 -14.09
N ASP A 187 12.62 8.51 -15.37
CA ASP A 187 12.52 9.70 -16.21
C ASP A 187 11.05 9.91 -16.61
N CYS A 188 10.32 10.65 -15.79
CA CYS A 188 8.96 11.05 -16.06
C CYS A 188 8.79 12.55 -15.83
N GLU A 189 8.02 13.20 -16.71
CA GLU A 189 7.62 14.58 -16.49
C GLU A 189 6.56 14.65 -15.37
N ASP A 190 6.62 15.73 -14.58
CA ASP A 190 5.57 16.04 -13.62
C ASP A 190 4.23 16.23 -14.34
N GLU A 191 3.20 15.51 -13.89
CA GLU A 191 1.85 15.76 -14.37
C GLU A 191 1.15 16.78 -13.47
N LYS A 192 0.50 17.76 -14.11
CA LYS A 192 -0.27 18.79 -13.39
C LYS A 192 -1.35 18.13 -12.53
N GLU A 193 -1.56 18.65 -11.32
CA GLU A 193 -2.66 18.25 -10.43
C GLU A 193 -3.98 18.28 -11.20
N LYS A 194 -4.70 17.16 -11.18
CA LYS A 194 -6.07 17.09 -11.70
C LYS A 194 -6.99 17.29 -10.51
N GLU A 195 -7.86 18.28 -10.59
CA GLU A 195 -8.87 18.52 -9.56
C GLU A 195 -10.00 17.49 -9.71
N GLY A 196 -10.36 16.79 -8.62
CA GLY A 196 -11.46 15.83 -8.59
C GLY A 196 -12.30 15.95 -7.33
N ASP A 197 -13.52 15.40 -7.40
CA ASP A 197 -14.63 15.69 -6.48
C ASP A 197 -14.35 15.25 -5.02
N LEU A 198 -13.68 14.12 -4.83
CA LEU A 198 -13.31 13.59 -3.50
C LEU A 198 -12.27 14.46 -2.76
N SER A 199 -11.47 15.23 -3.49
CA SER A 199 -10.36 15.99 -2.94
C SER A 199 -10.78 17.29 -2.22
N LEU A 200 -11.98 17.81 -2.49
CA LEU A 200 -12.45 19.10 -1.98
C LEU A 200 -13.10 19.02 -0.59
N ARG A 201 -13.37 17.82 -0.06
CA ARG A 201 -14.15 17.64 1.18
C ARG A 201 -13.56 16.65 2.17
N THR A 202 -12.30 16.26 2.00
CA THR A 202 -11.65 15.26 2.86
C THR A 202 -10.66 15.89 3.84
N ARG A 203 -10.63 15.41 5.09
CA ARG A 203 -9.59 15.67 6.09
C ARG A 203 -8.92 14.38 6.54
N TRP A 204 -7.64 14.47 6.91
CA TRP A 204 -6.95 13.38 7.62
C TRP A 204 -7.37 13.41 9.10
N ILE A 205 -7.77 12.25 9.63
CA ILE A 205 -8.17 12.08 11.04
C ILE A 205 -6.97 11.63 11.86
N GLY A 206 -6.21 10.68 11.32
CA GLY A 206 -5.05 10.10 11.98
C GLY A 206 -4.61 8.83 11.27
N GLY A 207 -3.50 8.27 11.70
CA GLY A 207 -2.89 7.12 11.07
C GLY A 207 -1.63 6.69 11.80
N GLY A 208 -1.07 5.58 11.35
CA GLY A 208 0.12 5.02 11.94
C GLY A 208 0.90 4.17 10.97
N LYS A 209 2.05 3.70 11.45
CA LYS A 209 2.96 2.84 10.71
C LYS A 209 3.35 1.69 11.61
N LEU A 210 3.17 0.47 11.12
CA LEU A 210 3.56 -0.77 11.77
C LEU A 210 4.51 -1.52 10.83
N GLU A 211 5.24 -2.49 11.36
CA GLU A 211 6.10 -3.37 10.57
C GLU A 211 5.65 -4.80 10.76
N GLY A 212 5.78 -5.60 9.71
CA GLY A 212 5.52 -7.03 9.74
C GLY A 212 6.59 -7.82 8.99
N GLY A 213 6.93 -8.99 9.53
CA GLY A 213 7.85 -9.97 8.97
C GLY A 213 7.23 -10.82 7.87
N PHE A 214 6.74 -10.19 6.80
CA PHE A 214 6.24 -10.86 5.61
C PHE A 214 6.63 -10.14 4.31
N ASN A 215 6.63 -10.87 3.18
CA ASN A 215 6.85 -10.30 1.85
C ASN A 215 5.63 -9.50 1.38
N TRP A 216 5.84 -8.29 0.87
CA TRP A 216 4.77 -7.37 0.47
C TRP A 216 3.78 -7.97 -0.53
N LYS A 217 4.24 -8.82 -1.46
CA LYS A 217 3.39 -9.47 -2.47
C LYS A 217 2.35 -10.38 -1.83
N GLY A 218 2.67 -11.02 -0.71
CA GLY A 218 1.74 -11.88 0.03
C GLY A 218 0.57 -11.13 0.65
N ALA A 219 0.71 -9.82 0.86
CA ALA A 219 -0.35 -8.98 1.42
C ALA A 219 -1.32 -8.43 0.37
N LEU A 220 -1.04 -8.57 -0.93
CA LEU A 220 -1.84 -8.00 -2.02
C LEU A 220 -3.08 -8.84 -2.36
N ARG A 221 -3.88 -9.17 -1.34
CA ARG A 221 -5.07 -10.00 -1.44
C ARG A 221 -6.27 -9.20 -0.97
N THR A 222 -6.94 -8.50 -1.89
CA THR A 222 -8.02 -7.56 -1.55
C THR A 222 -9.13 -8.21 -0.70
N GLY A 223 -9.63 -9.38 -1.11
CA GLY A 223 -10.68 -10.09 -0.37
C GLY A 223 -10.24 -10.43 1.06
N TYR A 224 -9.04 -10.99 1.20
CA TYR A 224 -8.44 -11.29 2.51
C TYR A 224 -8.34 -10.05 3.42
N LEU A 225 -7.94 -8.90 2.87
CA LEU A 225 -7.83 -7.67 3.65
C LEU A 225 -9.19 -7.15 4.12
N VAL A 226 -10.20 -7.15 3.24
CA VAL A 226 -11.58 -6.77 3.61
C VAL A 226 -12.09 -7.66 4.74
N ASP A 227 -11.91 -8.97 4.61
CA ASP A 227 -12.37 -9.96 5.58
C ASP A 227 -11.60 -9.85 6.91
N SER A 228 -10.26 -9.77 6.84
CA SER A 228 -9.41 -9.72 8.04
C SER A 228 -9.56 -8.43 8.83
N LEU A 229 -9.70 -7.29 8.14
CA LEU A 229 -10.00 -6.02 8.80
C LEU A 229 -11.44 -5.95 9.30
N GLY A 230 -12.32 -6.87 8.91
CA GLY A 230 -13.74 -6.90 9.30
C GLY A 230 -14.37 -5.50 9.21
N LEU A 231 -14.16 -4.79 8.10
CA LEU A 231 -14.50 -3.37 7.99
C LEU A 231 -15.99 -3.13 8.21
N GLU A 232 -16.83 -4.11 7.84
CA GLU A 232 -18.28 -4.10 8.05
C GLU A 232 -18.67 -3.92 9.53
N THR A 233 -17.85 -4.39 10.48
CA THR A 233 -18.12 -4.24 11.92
C THR A 233 -17.59 -2.93 12.51
N LEU A 234 -16.62 -2.28 11.86
CA LEU A 234 -16.15 -0.94 12.24
C LEU A 234 -17.16 0.16 11.85
N VAL A 235 -18.00 -0.16 10.88
CA VAL A 235 -19.00 0.72 10.29
C VAL A 235 -20.22 0.89 11.22
N SER A 236 -20.50 -0.06 12.11
CA SER A 236 -21.67 -0.05 12.99
C SER A 236 -21.30 0.34 14.43
N GLY A 237 -21.23 1.64 14.73
CA GLY A 237 -21.03 2.15 16.10
C GLY A 237 -22.19 1.91 17.08
N SER A 238 -22.94 0.81 16.98
CA SER A 238 -24.11 0.53 17.81
C SER A 238 -24.17 -0.95 18.24
N PHE A 239 -24.32 -1.16 19.54
CA PHE A 239 -24.42 -2.46 20.22
C PHE A 239 -25.68 -3.30 19.88
N ILE A 240 -26.54 -2.85 18.95
CA ILE A 240 -27.92 -3.37 18.78
C ILE A 240 -28.12 -4.10 17.44
N GLN A 241 -27.25 -5.06 17.09
CA GLN A 241 -27.46 -5.80 15.82
C GLN A 241 -27.19 -7.31 15.86
N SER A 242 -27.40 -7.96 17.01
CA SER A 242 -27.57 -9.43 16.98
C SER A 242 -28.88 -9.89 16.32
N LEU A 243 -29.78 -8.97 15.90
CA LEU A 243 -31.10 -9.30 15.35
C LEU A 243 -31.40 -8.83 13.91
N LEU A 244 -30.55 -8.01 13.25
CA LEU A 244 -30.83 -7.48 11.90
C LEU A 244 -29.63 -7.63 10.95
N GLY A 245 -29.08 -8.85 10.87
CA GLY A 245 -27.88 -9.18 10.07
C GLY A 245 -28.08 -9.27 8.55
N TYR A 246 -29.01 -8.53 7.93
CA TYR A 246 -29.36 -8.77 6.52
C TYR A 246 -29.21 -7.61 5.53
N PHE A 247 -28.88 -6.37 5.94
CA PHE A 247 -28.78 -5.24 4.99
C PHE A 247 -27.72 -4.19 5.36
N LEU A 248 -26.51 -4.59 5.77
CA LEU A 248 -25.39 -3.64 5.84
C LEU A 248 -24.78 -3.47 4.44
N PRO A 249 -24.51 -2.24 3.97
CA PRO A 249 -23.81 -2.02 2.71
C PRO A 249 -22.40 -2.59 2.79
N LYS A 250 -22.02 -3.39 1.79
CA LYS A 250 -20.69 -3.99 1.69
C LYS A 250 -19.62 -2.90 1.57
N ALA A 251 -18.50 -3.04 2.27
CA ALA A 251 -17.37 -2.14 2.10
C ALA A 251 -16.82 -2.26 0.67
N GLU A 252 -16.66 -1.14 -0.03
CA GLU A 252 -16.00 -1.11 -1.33
C GLU A 252 -14.50 -0.92 -1.12
N SER A 253 -13.71 -1.57 -1.96
CA SER A 253 -12.25 -1.46 -1.92
C SER A 253 -11.69 -1.22 -3.32
N THR A 254 -10.67 -0.37 -3.40
CA THR A 254 -9.92 -0.09 -4.62
C THR A 254 -8.46 -0.38 -4.36
N HIS A 255 -7.83 -1.20 -5.19
CA HIS A 255 -6.38 -1.43 -5.16
C HIS A 255 -5.70 -0.45 -6.11
N LEU A 256 -4.87 0.42 -5.56
CA LEU A 256 -3.96 1.30 -6.27
C LEU A 256 -2.60 0.60 -6.36
N PHE A 257 -2.31 0.05 -7.54
CA PHE A 257 -1.06 -0.65 -7.80
C PHE A 257 0.16 0.26 -7.54
N PRO A 258 1.26 -0.26 -6.95
CA PRO A 258 1.41 -1.65 -6.50
C PRO A 258 0.90 -1.92 -5.09
N ASN A 259 0.83 -0.93 -4.23
CA ASN A 259 0.94 -1.16 -2.79
C ASN A 259 -0.13 -0.54 -1.90
N MET A 260 -1.10 0.22 -2.45
CA MET A 260 -2.09 0.92 -1.63
C MET A 260 -3.49 0.38 -1.87
N PHE A 261 -4.25 0.17 -0.80
CA PHE A 261 -5.66 -0.15 -0.83
C PHE A 261 -6.44 1.01 -0.22
N ILE A 262 -7.53 1.40 -0.87
CA ILE A 262 -8.48 2.37 -0.35
C ILE A 262 -9.76 1.62 -0.03
N PHE A 263 -10.27 1.78 1.19
CA PHE A 263 -11.52 1.20 1.65
C PHE A 263 -12.50 2.31 2.02
N THR A 264 -13.71 2.27 1.46
CA THR A 264 -14.79 3.16 1.89
C THR A 264 -15.49 2.55 3.11
N LEU A 265 -15.87 3.39 4.07
CA LEU A 265 -16.56 2.97 5.30
C LEU A 265 -17.96 3.63 5.35
N PRO A 266 -18.97 3.05 4.65
CA PRO A 266 -20.21 3.75 4.29
C PRO A 266 -20.96 4.41 5.46
N SER A 267 -21.12 3.73 6.60
CA SER A 267 -21.89 4.27 7.73
C SER A 267 -21.11 5.25 8.62
N SER A 268 -19.82 5.46 8.38
CA SER A 268 -18.99 6.41 9.13
C SER A 268 -18.68 7.70 8.37
N GLY A 269 -18.95 7.74 7.06
CA GLY A 269 -18.52 8.84 6.19
C GLY A 269 -16.99 9.00 6.13
N CYS A 270 -16.27 7.95 6.50
CA CYS A 270 -14.82 7.88 6.50
C CYS A 270 -14.33 6.91 5.41
N TRP A 271 -13.04 6.99 5.10
CA TRP A 271 -12.36 6.04 4.25
C TRP A 271 -10.94 5.79 4.78
N LEU A 272 -10.45 4.58 4.59
CA LEU A 272 -9.17 4.10 5.08
C LEU A 272 -8.24 3.87 3.90
N SER A 273 -7.02 4.41 3.96
CA SER A 273 -5.94 3.93 3.10
C SER A 273 -5.05 2.97 3.88
N LEU A 274 -4.63 1.87 3.22
CA LEU A 274 -3.70 0.89 3.76
C LEU A 274 -2.60 0.64 2.72
N SER A 275 -1.35 0.96 3.07
CA SER A 275 -0.20 0.86 2.16
C SER A 275 0.82 -0.16 2.67
N PHE A 276 1.27 -1.06 1.79
CA PHE A 276 2.26 -2.10 2.06
C PHE A 276 3.59 -1.76 1.39
N ILE A 277 4.46 -1.07 2.13
CA ILE A 277 5.74 -0.56 1.61
C ILE A 277 6.84 -1.56 1.96
N PRO A 278 7.46 -2.23 0.98
CA PRO A 278 8.50 -3.20 1.30
C PRO A 278 9.75 -2.51 1.83
N ALA A 279 10.34 -3.09 2.88
CA ALA A 279 11.64 -2.72 3.44
C ALA A 279 12.73 -3.72 3.04
N SER A 280 12.38 -5.00 2.90
CA SER A 280 13.23 -6.08 2.37
C SER A 280 12.36 -7.17 1.70
N GLU A 281 12.98 -8.28 1.28
CA GLU A 281 12.24 -9.46 0.79
C GLU A 281 11.39 -10.15 1.88
N ARG A 282 11.60 -9.81 3.16
CA ARG A 282 10.94 -10.41 4.32
C ARG A 282 10.25 -9.41 5.26
N VAL A 283 10.46 -8.10 5.07
CA VAL A 283 9.94 -7.07 5.96
C VAL A 283 9.11 -6.08 5.15
N THR A 284 7.89 -5.85 5.59
CA THR A 284 6.96 -4.88 4.99
C THR A 284 6.49 -3.89 6.04
N SER A 285 6.63 -2.60 5.75
CA SER A 285 6.01 -1.54 6.54
C SER A 285 4.56 -1.37 6.10
N VAL A 286 3.64 -1.40 7.05
CA VAL A 286 2.21 -1.22 6.82
C VAL A 286 1.79 0.14 7.37
N ARG A 287 1.39 1.03 6.47
CA ARG A 287 0.88 2.36 6.82
C ARG A 287 -0.63 2.36 6.71
N TYR A 288 -1.32 2.85 7.72
CA TYR A 288 -2.77 3.06 7.70
C TYR A 288 -3.07 4.53 7.96
N ASP A 289 -3.97 5.11 7.15
CA ASP A 289 -4.45 6.49 7.35
C ASP A 289 -5.96 6.52 7.20
N LEU A 290 -6.64 7.05 8.22
CA LEU A 290 -8.08 7.27 8.26
C LEU A 290 -8.39 8.71 7.83
N TYR A 291 -9.34 8.83 6.93
CA TYR A 291 -9.81 10.09 6.39
C TYR A 291 -11.32 10.21 6.59
N GLY A 292 -11.82 11.41 6.77
CA GLY A 292 -13.24 11.68 6.92
C GLY A 292 -13.64 12.97 6.23
N ALA A 293 -14.95 13.21 6.14
CA ALA A 293 -15.45 14.50 5.71
C ALA A 293 -14.98 15.62 6.66
N VAL A 294 -14.83 16.85 6.14
CA VAL A 294 -14.44 18.03 6.95
C VAL A 294 -15.33 18.21 8.19
N ASN A 295 -16.60 17.83 8.10
CA ASN A 295 -17.60 17.99 9.16
C ASN A 295 -17.72 16.79 10.12
N THR A 296 -16.91 15.74 9.96
CA THR A 296 -16.95 14.58 10.85
C THR A 296 -16.50 14.97 12.27
N LYS A 297 -17.29 14.63 13.31
CA LYS A 297 -16.95 14.89 14.73
C LYS A 297 -15.69 14.11 15.14
N ASP A 298 -14.83 14.71 15.97
CA ASP A 298 -13.52 14.13 16.32
C ASP A 298 -13.58 12.91 17.24
N GLU A 299 -14.47 12.88 18.24
CA GLU A 299 -14.56 11.74 19.17
C GLU A 299 -14.83 10.37 18.51
N PRO A 300 -15.89 10.20 17.68
CA PRO A 300 -16.12 8.92 17.01
C PRO A 300 -14.99 8.57 16.03
N ALA A 301 -14.33 9.58 15.46
CA ALA A 301 -13.22 9.39 14.53
C ALA A 301 -11.97 8.84 15.23
N GLN A 302 -11.67 9.28 16.46
CA GLN A 302 -10.55 8.76 17.26
C GLN A 302 -10.81 7.35 17.78
N ALA A 303 -12.04 7.03 18.20
CA ALA A 303 -12.41 5.67 18.58
C ALA A 303 -12.27 4.69 17.40
N ALA A 304 -12.70 5.11 16.20
CA ALA A 304 -12.52 4.34 14.97
C ALA A 304 -11.04 4.12 14.64
N LEU A 305 -10.18 5.13 14.84
CA LEU A 305 -8.74 5.02 14.60
C LEU A 305 -8.09 3.96 15.50
N GLY A 306 -8.40 3.94 16.79
CA GLY A 306 -7.89 2.92 17.72
C GLY A 306 -8.35 1.51 17.36
N ALA A 307 -9.62 1.36 16.97
CA ALA A 307 -10.14 0.08 16.51
C ALA A 307 -9.46 -0.38 15.20
N ILE A 308 -9.21 0.53 14.25
CA ILE A 308 -8.49 0.24 13.02
C ILE A 308 -7.06 -0.22 13.32
N GLU A 309 -6.35 0.46 14.20
CA GLU A 309 -4.99 0.08 14.58
C GLU A 309 -4.92 -1.37 15.08
N GLU A 310 -5.80 -1.75 16.00
CA GLU A 310 -5.85 -3.12 16.54
C GLU A 310 -6.17 -4.16 15.45
N LYS A 311 -7.05 -3.81 14.50
CA LYS A 311 -7.35 -4.69 13.37
C LYS A 311 -6.21 -4.80 12.36
N VAL A 312 -5.46 -3.71 12.15
CA VAL A 312 -4.24 -3.73 11.31
C VAL A 312 -3.17 -4.59 11.99
N LYS A 313 -2.94 -4.44 13.29
CA LYS A 313 -2.02 -5.31 14.06
C LYS A 313 -2.40 -6.78 13.93
N SER A 314 -3.67 -7.11 14.17
CA SER A 314 -4.18 -8.49 14.02
C SER A 314 -3.97 -9.03 12.60
N THR A 315 -4.23 -8.22 11.58
CA THR A 315 -4.02 -8.60 10.17
C THR A 315 -2.54 -8.82 9.86
N ILE A 316 -1.64 -7.97 10.37
CA ILE A 316 -0.19 -8.14 10.25
C ILE A 316 0.23 -9.48 10.86
N SER A 317 -0.20 -9.80 12.09
CA SER A 317 0.16 -11.06 12.74
C SER A 317 -0.34 -12.28 11.96
N LYS A 318 -1.53 -12.23 11.36
CA LYS A 318 -2.03 -13.32 10.50
C LYS A 318 -1.18 -13.49 9.24
N LEU A 319 -0.83 -12.38 8.57
CA LEU A 319 0.06 -12.39 7.41
C LEU A 319 1.44 -12.96 7.76
N GLU A 320 2.00 -12.63 8.92
CA GLU A 320 3.27 -13.18 9.40
C GLU A 320 3.18 -14.68 9.64
N MET A 321 2.13 -15.16 10.33
CA MET A 321 1.94 -16.59 10.57
C MET A 321 1.79 -17.36 9.27
N GLU A 322 0.98 -16.87 8.33
CA GLU A 322 0.82 -17.47 7.00
C GLU A 322 2.14 -17.50 6.23
N TYR A 323 2.87 -16.37 6.22
CA TYR A 323 4.16 -16.27 5.56
C TYR A 323 5.21 -17.22 6.18
N GLN A 324 5.30 -17.32 7.50
CA GLN A 324 6.21 -18.25 8.18
C GLN A 324 5.82 -19.73 7.91
N SER A 325 4.52 -20.03 7.88
CA SER A 325 4.03 -21.37 7.55
C SER A 325 4.46 -21.82 6.15
N CYS A 326 4.70 -20.86 5.24
CA CYS A 326 5.20 -21.13 3.91
C CYS A 326 6.59 -21.78 3.89
N PHE A 327 7.41 -21.54 4.92
CA PHE A 327 8.80 -22.02 4.99
C PHE A 327 9.02 -23.18 5.96
N ASN A 328 8.08 -23.41 6.89
CA ASN A 328 8.22 -24.44 7.91
C ASN A 328 7.71 -25.82 7.46
N THR A 329 6.85 -25.90 6.46
CA THR A 329 6.36 -27.17 5.91
C THR A 329 7.39 -27.78 4.96
N THR A 330 8.21 -28.70 5.46
CA THR A 330 9.00 -29.60 4.64
C THR A 330 8.10 -30.70 4.06
N GLY A 331 8.12 -30.91 2.74
CA GLY A 331 7.49 -32.07 2.10
C GLY A 331 6.08 -31.91 1.51
N HIS A 332 5.53 -30.69 1.41
CA HIS A 332 4.27 -30.49 0.68
C HIS A 332 4.53 -30.14 -0.80
N PRO A 333 3.91 -30.82 -1.78
CA PRO A 333 4.12 -30.56 -3.21
C PRO A 333 3.49 -29.24 -3.71
N THR A 334 2.75 -28.54 -2.87
CA THR A 334 1.99 -27.33 -3.19
C THR A 334 2.90 -26.09 -3.13
N SER A 335 2.96 -25.33 -4.22
CA SER A 335 3.74 -24.09 -4.29
C SER A 335 3.30 -23.08 -3.20
N ILE A 336 4.20 -22.21 -2.75
CA ILE A 336 3.88 -21.13 -1.78
C ILE A 336 2.72 -20.27 -2.30
N LEU A 337 2.67 -20.05 -3.62
CA LEU A 337 1.62 -19.27 -4.27
C LEU A 337 0.24 -19.94 -4.16
N GLN A 338 0.18 -21.25 -4.34
CA GLN A 338 -1.08 -22.00 -4.23
C GLN A 338 -1.59 -22.01 -2.78
N ARG A 339 -0.70 -22.07 -1.79
CA ARG A 339 -1.07 -21.99 -0.36
C ARG A 339 -1.65 -20.65 0.06
N LEU A 340 -1.21 -19.56 -0.59
CA LEU A 340 -1.70 -18.21 -0.30
C LEU A 340 -2.79 -17.76 -1.27
N ASP A 341 -3.25 -18.63 -2.17
CA ASP A 341 -4.19 -18.33 -3.27
C ASP A 341 -3.76 -17.14 -4.14
N LEU A 342 -2.46 -17.07 -4.44
CA LEU A 342 -1.83 -15.98 -5.18
C LEU A 342 -1.65 -16.29 -6.67
N GLU A 343 -1.66 -17.57 -7.06
CA GLU A 343 -1.34 -18.01 -8.42
C GLU A 343 -2.30 -17.44 -9.49
N HIS A 344 -3.57 -17.29 -9.12
CA HIS A 344 -4.60 -16.74 -10.02
C HIS A 344 -4.75 -15.22 -9.91
N SER A 345 -4.04 -14.57 -8.98
CA SER A 345 -4.15 -13.13 -8.74
C SER A 345 -3.62 -12.34 -9.93
N ASP A 346 -4.47 -11.49 -10.52
CA ASP A 346 -4.08 -10.60 -11.61
C ASP A 346 -2.99 -9.61 -11.20
N THR A 347 -2.98 -9.19 -9.93
CA THR A 347 -1.90 -8.38 -9.36
C THR A 347 -0.56 -9.12 -9.41
N GLN A 348 -0.52 -10.41 -9.07
CA GLN A 348 0.72 -11.20 -9.13
C GLN A 348 1.19 -11.38 -10.57
N LYS A 349 0.26 -11.64 -11.50
CA LYS A 349 0.58 -11.71 -12.95
C LYS A 349 1.11 -10.39 -13.49
N GLN A 350 0.56 -9.26 -13.04
CA GLN A 350 1.04 -7.93 -13.40
C GLN A 350 2.47 -7.69 -12.90
N ILE A 351 2.76 -8.04 -11.64
CA ILE A 351 4.12 -7.98 -11.07
C ILE A 351 5.06 -8.84 -11.91
N LEU A 352 4.71 -10.11 -12.16
CA LEU A 352 5.52 -11.03 -12.96
C LEU A 352 5.82 -10.48 -14.36
N SER A 353 4.83 -9.88 -15.01
CA SER A 353 4.99 -9.24 -16.32
C SER A 353 6.00 -8.09 -16.28
N LEU A 354 5.92 -7.21 -15.28
CA LEU A 354 6.86 -6.09 -15.10
C LEU A 354 8.29 -6.59 -14.85
N LEU A 355 8.46 -7.63 -14.03
CA LEU A 355 9.76 -8.23 -13.75
C LEU A 355 10.35 -8.90 -15.01
N LYS A 356 9.54 -9.67 -15.76
CA LYS A 356 9.97 -10.28 -17.03
C LYS A 356 10.38 -9.23 -18.05
N ALA A 357 9.61 -8.15 -18.18
CA ALA A 357 9.93 -7.04 -19.09
C ALA A 357 11.23 -6.33 -18.70
N HIS A 358 11.44 -6.04 -17.41
CA HIS A 358 12.66 -5.39 -16.94
C HIS A 358 13.88 -6.32 -17.06
N SER A 359 13.77 -7.59 -16.70
CA SER A 359 14.86 -8.57 -16.84
C SER A 359 15.27 -8.73 -18.31
N LYS A 360 14.31 -8.73 -19.25
CA LYS A 360 14.63 -8.74 -20.69
C LYS A 360 15.43 -7.50 -21.10
N LEU A 361 15.07 -6.33 -20.56
CA LEU A 361 15.79 -5.09 -20.83
C LEU A 361 17.23 -5.14 -20.28
N GLU A 362 17.43 -5.55 -19.02
CA GLU A 362 18.77 -5.73 -18.43
C GLU A 362 19.63 -6.71 -19.23
N LYS A 363 19.06 -7.83 -19.68
CA LYS A 363 19.75 -8.80 -20.56
C LYS A 363 20.18 -8.18 -21.89
N SER A 364 19.33 -7.37 -22.52
CA SER A 364 19.68 -6.66 -23.76
C SER A 364 20.74 -5.58 -23.56
N HIS A 365 20.80 -4.98 -22.36
CA HIS A 365 21.79 -3.96 -22.02
C HIS A 365 23.12 -4.54 -21.53
N GLY A 366 23.13 -5.81 -21.10
CA GLY A 366 24.32 -6.50 -20.58
C GLY A 366 24.67 -6.12 -19.13
N ALA A 367 23.80 -5.35 -18.45
CA ALA A 367 24.00 -4.91 -17.07
C ALA A 367 22.65 -4.62 -16.39
N GLU A 368 22.66 -4.60 -15.05
CA GLU A 368 21.51 -4.16 -14.27
C GLU A 368 21.22 -2.67 -14.51
N ILE A 369 19.93 -2.33 -14.59
CA ILE A 369 19.48 -0.97 -14.86
C ILE A 369 18.85 -0.42 -13.59
N TYR A 370 19.32 0.75 -13.14
CA TYR A 370 18.87 1.38 -11.91
C TYR A 370 18.14 2.70 -12.21
N PRO A 371 16.81 2.69 -12.49
CA PRO A 371 16.10 3.90 -12.91
C PRO A 371 16.13 5.03 -11.87
N ALA A 372 16.11 4.69 -10.58
CA ALA A 372 16.19 5.65 -9.49
C ALA A 372 17.62 6.16 -9.21
N ARG A 373 18.66 5.59 -9.86
CA ARG A 373 20.05 6.01 -9.66
C ARG A 373 20.31 7.28 -10.47
N ARG A 374 20.49 8.39 -9.78
CA ARG A 374 20.96 9.63 -10.38
C ARG A 374 22.48 9.70 -10.27
N GLU A 375 23.17 9.83 -11.40
CA GLU A 375 24.61 10.04 -11.36
C GLU A 375 24.93 11.42 -10.78
N PRO A 376 25.92 11.53 -9.88
CA PRO A 376 26.46 12.83 -9.51
C PRO A 376 27.04 13.47 -10.77
N ARG A 377 26.68 14.74 -11.04
CA ARG A 377 27.34 15.50 -12.11
C ARG A 377 28.82 15.63 -11.76
N LYS A 378 29.69 15.05 -12.57
CA LYS A 378 31.15 15.13 -12.40
C LYS A 378 31.64 16.46 -12.98
N ASN A 379 31.85 17.45 -12.14
CA ASN A 379 32.61 18.64 -12.50
C ASN A 379 34.01 18.53 -11.87
N VAL A 380 35.07 18.62 -12.67
CA VAL A 380 36.46 18.54 -12.21
C VAL A 380 36.74 19.58 -11.11
N LYS A 381 36.13 20.75 -11.20
CA LYS A 381 36.26 21.81 -10.19
C LYS A 381 35.48 21.50 -8.90
N TYR A 382 34.36 20.78 -8.99
CA TYR A 382 33.64 20.27 -7.81
C TYR A 382 34.49 19.25 -7.03
N GLN A 383 35.17 18.34 -7.75
CA GLN A 383 36.07 17.37 -7.12
C GLN A 383 37.26 18.05 -6.44
N GLN A 384 37.78 19.13 -7.01
CA GLN A 384 38.83 19.95 -6.37
C GLN A 384 38.33 20.67 -5.11
N ALA A 385 37.09 21.19 -5.14
CA ALA A 385 36.46 21.81 -3.97
C ALA A 385 36.27 20.82 -2.82
N GLU A 386 35.91 19.56 -3.13
CA GLU A 386 35.79 18.50 -2.12
C GLU A 386 37.13 18.06 -1.52
N GLN A 387 38.26 18.22 -2.22
CA GLN A 387 39.58 17.88 -1.69
C GLN A 387 40.11 18.91 -0.69
N CYS A 388 39.53 20.12 -0.67
CA CYS A 388 39.96 21.23 0.20
C CYS A 388 39.17 21.30 1.53
N LEU A 389 38.25 20.36 1.78
CA LEU A 389 37.32 20.31 2.93
C LEU A 389 37.26 18.91 3.53
#